data_AF-A0A7C1LU26-F1
#
_entry.id   AF-A0A7C1LU26-F1
#
_cell.length_a   1.000
_cell.length_b   1.000
_cell.length_c   1.000
_cell.angle_alpha   90.00
_cell.angle_beta   90.00
_cell.angle_gamma   90.00
#
_symmetry.space_group_name_H-M   'P 1'
#
loop_
_entity.id
_entity.type
_entity.pdbx_description
1 polymer ?
#
loop_
_entity_poly.entity_id
_entity_poly.type
_entity_poly.pdbx_seq_one_letter_code
_entity_poly.pdbx_strand_id
1 'polypeptide(L)'
;MRCSKARKLISEYIDGSLQARKSASVEKHLDVCPGCKHLLEDFEAIVEDAKKLEEHAPSDRTWLKIKAGLKPEEQKVLAFKPRKRAWFSLIFSPPKLKYALSSAVILAFIVGAVIIGLRHWTGRDFLDRDNLQKYTLAKLDEAEHHYQKAIKALEEAISAQEGQMDPQIAQVFTSNLEVIDSSIMACRHMVLQNPENIDVRNYLLAAYRGKMNFLNEMMETKQASSPRREFKTII
;
A
#
# COMPACT_ATOMS: atom_id res chain seq x y z
N MET A 1 -15.12 -21.45 -16.25
CA MET A 1 -13.86 -20.68 -16.04
C MET A 1 -12.96 -21.43 -15.06
N ARG A 2 -11.70 -21.02 -14.82
CA ARG A 2 -10.83 -21.61 -13.77
C ARG A 2 -11.16 -21.04 -12.39
N CYS A 3 -11.08 -21.85 -11.33
CA CYS A 3 -11.42 -21.43 -9.96
C CYS A 3 -10.63 -20.21 -9.49
N SER A 4 -9.33 -20.11 -9.81
CA SER A 4 -8.50 -18.95 -9.44
C SER A 4 -9.02 -17.62 -10.02
N LYS A 5 -9.61 -17.66 -11.22
CA LYS A 5 -10.22 -16.49 -11.85
C LYS A 5 -11.59 -16.17 -11.25
N ALA A 6 -12.38 -17.18 -10.93
CA ALA A 6 -13.68 -17.01 -10.28
C ALA A 6 -13.51 -16.38 -8.90
N ARG A 7 -12.60 -16.90 -8.07
CA ARG A 7 -12.33 -16.38 -6.72
C ARG A 7 -11.96 -14.89 -6.72
N LYS A 8 -11.20 -14.44 -7.72
CA LYS A 8 -10.85 -13.02 -7.86
C LYS A 8 -12.04 -12.12 -8.22
N LEU A 9 -13.05 -12.67 -8.89
CA LEU A 9 -14.21 -11.92 -9.37
C LEU A 9 -15.40 -11.96 -8.40
N ILE A 10 -15.37 -12.80 -7.36
CA ILE A 10 -16.47 -12.96 -6.40
C ILE A 10 -16.74 -11.66 -5.61
N SER A 11 -15.70 -10.91 -5.21
CA SER A 11 -15.91 -9.61 -4.53
C SER A 11 -16.64 -8.61 -5.42
N GLU A 12 -16.12 -8.37 -6.64
CA GLU A 12 -16.76 -7.46 -7.61
C GLU A 12 -18.17 -7.90 -8.00
N TYR A 13 -18.43 -9.21 -7.98
CA TYR A 13 -19.75 -9.80 -8.23
C TYR A 13 -20.75 -9.43 -7.12
N ILE A 14 -20.35 -9.57 -5.85
CA ILE A 14 -21.17 -9.19 -4.69
C ILE A 14 -21.43 -7.68 -4.67
N ASP A 15 -20.42 -6.88 -5.03
CA ASP A 15 -20.52 -5.42 -5.11
C ASP A 15 -21.36 -4.94 -6.31
N GLY A 16 -21.84 -5.85 -7.18
CA GLY A 16 -22.63 -5.52 -8.37
C GLY A 16 -21.89 -4.71 -9.43
N SER A 17 -20.55 -4.67 -9.37
CA SER A 17 -19.71 -3.83 -10.23
C SER A 17 -19.23 -4.53 -11.51
N LEU A 18 -19.52 -5.83 -11.65
CA LEU A 18 -19.15 -6.61 -12.83
C LEU A 18 -20.02 -6.31 -14.07
N GLN A 19 -19.37 -6.32 -15.23
CA GLN A 19 -20.06 -6.33 -16.52
C GLN A 19 -20.89 -7.61 -16.69
N ALA A 20 -22.08 -7.50 -17.28
CA ALA A 20 -23.05 -8.61 -17.44
C ALA A 20 -22.44 -9.91 -18.01
N ARG A 21 -21.51 -9.82 -18.98
CA ARG A 21 -20.82 -10.99 -19.55
C ARG A 21 -19.95 -11.72 -18.52
N LYS A 22 -19.28 -10.98 -17.62
CA LYS A 22 -18.43 -11.55 -16.57
C LYS A 22 -19.27 -12.14 -15.44
N SER A 23 -20.34 -11.48 -15.02
CA SER A 23 -21.30 -12.00 -14.03
C SER A 23 -21.89 -13.33 -14.46
N ALA A 24 -22.41 -13.41 -15.70
CA ALA A 24 -22.92 -14.65 -16.26
C ALA A 24 -21.85 -15.76 -16.36
N SER A 25 -20.58 -15.40 -16.52
CA SER A 25 -19.49 -16.39 -16.50
C SER A 25 -19.18 -16.89 -15.09
N VAL A 26 -19.38 -16.06 -14.05
CA VAL A 26 -19.23 -16.40 -12.62
C VAL A 26 -20.36 -17.30 -12.18
N GLU A 27 -21.61 -16.93 -12.46
CA GLU A 27 -22.81 -17.74 -12.21
C GLU A 27 -22.67 -19.16 -12.77
N LYS A 28 -22.34 -19.30 -14.06
CA LYS A 28 -22.10 -20.60 -14.70
C LYS A 28 -21.00 -21.44 -14.03
N HIS A 29 -20.04 -20.80 -13.36
CA HIS A 29 -18.99 -21.51 -12.64
C HIS A 29 -19.43 -21.92 -11.23
N LEU A 30 -20.22 -21.09 -10.56
CA LEU A 30 -20.78 -21.38 -9.24
C LEU A 30 -21.75 -22.58 -9.29
N ASP A 31 -22.48 -22.75 -10.40
CA ASP A 31 -23.34 -23.92 -10.63
C ASP A 31 -22.58 -25.25 -10.64
N VAL A 32 -21.29 -25.23 -10.98
CA VAL A 32 -20.48 -26.43 -11.22
C VAL A 32 -19.42 -26.65 -10.14
N CYS A 33 -18.99 -25.60 -9.44
CA CYS A 33 -17.89 -25.67 -8.48
C CYS A 33 -18.36 -25.39 -7.03
N PRO A 34 -18.53 -26.44 -6.20
CA PRO A 34 -19.01 -26.27 -4.82
C PRO A 34 -18.03 -25.46 -3.95
N GLY A 35 -16.72 -25.56 -4.19
CA GLY A 35 -15.72 -24.79 -3.45
C GLY A 35 -15.71 -23.29 -3.76
N CYS A 36 -16.19 -22.88 -4.94
CA CYS A 36 -16.40 -21.45 -5.25
C CYS A 36 -17.77 -20.96 -4.76
N LYS A 37 -18.76 -21.85 -4.68
CA LYS A 37 -20.07 -21.55 -4.08
C LYS A 37 -19.96 -21.29 -2.58
N HIS A 38 -19.25 -22.15 -1.85
CA HIS A 38 -19.00 -21.93 -0.42
C HIS A 38 -18.26 -20.60 -0.15
N LEU A 39 -17.28 -20.27 -1.00
CA LEU A 39 -16.59 -18.99 -0.87
C LEU A 39 -17.52 -17.79 -1.09
N LEU A 40 -18.49 -17.89 -2.01
CA LEU A 40 -19.51 -16.86 -2.19
C LEU A 40 -20.37 -16.72 -0.94
N GLU A 41 -20.85 -17.85 -0.39
CA GLU A 41 -21.65 -17.90 0.84
C GLU A 41 -20.92 -17.28 2.04
N ASP A 42 -19.61 -17.56 2.18
CA ASP A 42 -18.76 -16.95 3.22
C ASP A 42 -18.71 -15.42 3.10
N PHE A 43 -18.55 -14.90 1.88
CA PHE A 43 -18.51 -13.46 1.65
C PHE A 43 -19.88 -12.81 1.85
N GLU A 44 -20.97 -13.47 1.44
CA GLU A 44 -22.34 -13.00 1.70
C GLU A 44 -22.64 -12.92 3.20
N ALA A 45 -22.19 -13.91 3.99
CA ALA A 45 -22.30 -13.89 5.44
C ALA A 45 -21.56 -12.69 6.07
N ILE A 46 -20.33 -12.42 5.61
CA ILE A 46 -19.55 -11.25 6.06
C ILE A 46 -20.28 -9.94 5.75
N VAL A 47 -20.87 -9.80 4.55
CA VAL A 47 -21.63 -8.61 4.17
C VAL A 47 -22.86 -8.44 5.04
N GLU A 48 -23.59 -9.52 5.32
CA GLU A 48 -24.76 -9.48 6.19
C GLU A 48 -24.41 -9.11 7.64
N ASP A 49 -23.27 -9.59 8.16
CA ASP A 49 -22.79 -9.21 9.49
C ASP A 49 -22.30 -7.76 9.53
N ALA A 50 -21.63 -7.29 8.47
CA ALA A 50 -21.19 -5.91 8.36
C ALA A 50 -22.38 -4.93 8.36
N LYS A 51 -23.53 -5.28 7.76
CA LYS A 51 -24.75 -4.45 7.79
C LYS A 51 -25.35 -4.28 9.19
N LYS A 52 -25.03 -5.16 10.15
CA LYS A 52 -25.52 -5.09 11.53
C LYS A 52 -24.68 -4.16 12.41
N LEU A 53 -23.50 -3.73 11.92
CA LEU A 53 -22.64 -2.82 12.64
C LEU A 53 -23.29 -1.44 12.75
N GLU A 54 -22.94 -0.72 13.82
CA GLU A 54 -23.41 0.64 14.05
C GLU A 54 -22.93 1.57 12.93
N GLU A 55 -23.87 2.26 12.28
CA GLU A 55 -23.56 3.15 11.18
C GLU A 55 -23.05 4.49 11.72
N HIS A 56 -21.74 4.71 11.64
CA HIS A 56 -21.15 6.00 12.00
C HIS A 56 -21.25 6.98 10.84
N ALA A 57 -22.27 7.84 10.87
CA ALA A 57 -22.33 8.97 9.97
C ALA A 57 -21.31 10.06 10.37
N PRO A 58 -20.66 10.74 9.40
CA PRO A 58 -19.82 11.89 9.71
C PRO A 58 -20.67 13.01 10.34
N SER A 59 -20.07 13.79 11.25
CA SER A 59 -20.77 14.95 11.84
C SER A 59 -21.32 15.89 10.76
N ASP A 60 -22.44 16.54 11.04
CA ASP A 60 -23.09 17.49 10.10
C ASP A 60 -22.13 18.55 9.58
N ARG A 61 -21.20 19.02 10.43
CA ARG A 61 -20.18 20.01 10.05
C ARG A 61 -19.20 19.46 8.99
N THR A 62 -18.82 18.19 9.09
CA THR A 62 -17.96 17.52 8.11
C THR A 62 -18.70 17.36 6.78
N TRP A 63 -19.97 16.93 6.84
CA TRP A 63 -20.80 16.78 5.66
C TRP A 63 -21.04 18.10 4.92
N LEU A 64 -21.28 19.19 5.66
CA LEU A 64 -21.44 20.54 5.09
C LEU A 64 -20.18 21.03 4.37
N LYS A 65 -18.98 20.72 4.90
CA LYS A 65 -17.71 21.05 4.22
C LYS A 65 -17.54 20.26 2.92
N ILE A 66 -17.89 18.97 2.92
CA ILE A 66 -17.86 18.14 1.71
C ILE A 66 -18.84 18.70 0.68
N LYS A 67 -20.09 18.98 1.10
CA LYS A 67 -21.12 19.57 0.25
C LYS A 67 -20.73 20.94 -0.32
N ALA A 68 -20.02 21.75 0.44
CA ALA A 68 -19.50 23.04 -0.03
C ALA A 68 -18.30 22.91 -0.97
N GLY A 69 -17.47 21.87 -0.81
CA GLY A 69 -16.33 21.55 -1.68
C GLY A 69 -16.74 20.87 -2.98
N LEU A 70 -17.90 20.21 -3.00
CA LEU A 70 -18.59 19.77 -4.22
C LEU A 70 -19.08 21.03 -4.96
N LYS A 71 -18.22 21.58 -5.82
CA LYS A 71 -18.68 22.51 -6.85
C LYS A 71 -19.84 21.82 -7.59
N PRO A 72 -20.89 22.55 -8.00
CA PRO A 72 -21.79 22.07 -9.04
C PRO A 72 -20.99 22.10 -10.36
N GLU A 73 -19.96 21.28 -10.45
CA GLU A 73 -19.60 20.73 -11.72
C GLU A 73 -20.81 19.89 -12.07
N GLU A 74 -21.59 20.38 -13.04
CA GLU A 74 -22.59 19.58 -13.72
C GLU A 74 -21.89 18.27 -14.07
N GLN A 75 -22.04 17.26 -13.22
CA GLN A 75 -22.02 15.89 -13.68
C GLN A 75 -23.14 15.87 -14.70
N LYS A 76 -22.78 16.14 -15.95
CA LYS A 76 -23.49 15.65 -17.11
C LYS A 76 -23.37 14.14 -17.04
N VAL A 77 -24.08 13.54 -16.09
CA VAL A 77 -24.80 12.31 -16.38
C VAL A 77 -25.46 12.61 -17.70
N LEU A 78 -24.98 11.94 -18.75
CA LEU A 78 -25.51 12.01 -20.09
C LEU A 78 -26.92 11.42 -20.05
N ALA A 79 -27.84 12.17 -19.44
CA ALA A 79 -29.25 11.96 -19.54
C ALA A 79 -29.59 12.23 -21.00
N PHE A 80 -29.72 11.15 -21.76
CA PHE A 80 -30.11 11.17 -23.16
C PHE A 80 -31.56 11.69 -23.24
N LYS A 81 -31.72 13.01 -23.22
CA LYS A 81 -33.02 13.67 -23.46
C LYS A 81 -33.20 13.77 -24.97
N PRO A 82 -34.20 13.10 -25.58
CA PRO A 82 -34.43 13.19 -27.02
C PRO A 82 -35.06 14.56 -27.30
N ARG A 83 -34.22 15.54 -27.64
CA ARG A 83 -34.69 16.85 -28.07
C ARG A 83 -35.19 16.73 -29.51
N LYS A 84 -36.49 16.46 -29.66
CA LYS A 84 -37.21 16.65 -30.92
C LYS A 84 -37.10 18.12 -31.33
N ARG A 85 -36.32 18.43 -32.37
CA ARG A 85 -36.60 19.56 -33.27
C ARG A 85 -35.77 19.51 -34.55
N ALA A 86 -36.50 19.35 -35.66
CA ALA A 86 -36.44 20.22 -36.82
C ALA A 86 -35.09 20.40 -37.55
N TRP A 87 -34.28 19.34 -37.69
CA TRP A 87 -33.17 19.30 -38.66
C TRP A 87 -33.34 18.20 -39.73
N PHE A 88 -34.37 17.37 -39.63
CA PHE A 88 -34.64 16.33 -40.62
C PHE A 88 -35.11 16.84 -41.99
N SER A 89 -35.38 18.13 -42.17
CA SER A 89 -35.78 18.68 -43.48
C SER A 89 -34.62 18.97 -44.43
N LEU A 90 -33.36 18.90 -43.97
CA LEU A 90 -32.17 19.12 -44.83
C LEU A 90 -31.51 17.82 -45.30
N ILE A 91 -32.09 16.65 -44.98
CA ILE A 91 -31.57 15.32 -45.36
C ILE A 91 -32.04 14.89 -46.76
N PHE A 92 -32.91 15.68 -47.42
CA PHE A 92 -33.47 15.35 -48.73
C PHE A 92 -32.97 16.28 -49.86
N SER A 93 -31.68 16.21 -50.21
CA SER A 93 -31.15 16.63 -51.54
C SER A 93 -29.70 16.16 -51.78
N PRO A 94 -29.25 16.04 -53.04
CA PRO A 94 -28.79 14.76 -53.61
C PRO A 94 -27.29 14.41 -53.42
N PRO A 95 -26.90 13.16 -53.73
CA PRO A 95 -25.74 12.49 -53.16
C PRO A 95 -24.54 12.43 -54.11
N LYS A 96 -23.63 13.42 -54.10
CA LYS A 96 -22.36 13.30 -54.85
C LYS A 96 -21.09 13.80 -54.14
N LEU A 97 -21.13 14.19 -52.86
CA LEU A 97 -19.99 14.82 -52.19
C LEU A 97 -19.58 14.21 -50.83
N LYS A 98 -19.74 12.89 -50.63
CA LYS A 98 -19.60 12.27 -49.29
C LYS A 98 -18.29 11.51 -48.99
N TYR A 99 -17.35 11.36 -49.93
CA TYR A 99 -16.19 10.47 -49.69
C TYR A 99 -14.83 11.14 -49.49
N ALA A 100 -14.73 12.48 -49.56
CA ALA A 100 -13.44 13.17 -49.37
C ALA A 100 -13.25 13.82 -47.99
N LEU A 101 -14.34 14.21 -47.29
CA LEU A 101 -14.25 15.01 -46.05
C LEU A 101 -14.52 14.22 -44.74
N SER A 102 -14.98 12.97 -44.84
CA SER A 102 -15.36 12.18 -43.66
C SER A 102 -14.17 11.55 -42.91
N SER A 103 -13.00 11.40 -43.54
CA SER A 103 -11.84 10.74 -42.91
C SER A 103 -11.05 11.66 -41.97
N ALA A 104 -10.96 12.95 -42.29
CA ALA A 104 -10.17 13.91 -41.51
C ALA A 104 -10.77 14.21 -40.12
N VAL A 105 -12.10 14.32 -40.03
CA VAL A 105 -12.80 14.62 -38.77
C VAL A 105 -12.76 13.44 -37.80
N ILE A 106 -12.87 12.21 -38.31
CA ILE A 106 -12.78 10.98 -37.51
C ILE A 106 -11.36 10.82 -36.95
N LEU A 107 -10.33 11.05 -37.77
CA LEU A 107 -8.93 11.01 -37.32
C LEU A 107 -8.65 12.06 -36.23
N ALA A 108 -9.13 13.29 -36.39
CA ALA A 108 -8.95 14.33 -35.37
C ALA A 108 -9.61 13.96 -34.03
N PHE A 109 -10.79 13.34 -34.05
CA PHE A 109 -11.46 12.87 -32.84
C PHE A 109 -10.73 11.71 -32.16
N ILE A 110 -10.23 10.74 -32.93
CA ILE A 110 -9.45 9.61 -32.40
C ILE A 110 -8.15 10.12 -31.79
N VAL A 111 -7.43 11.00 -32.49
CA VAL A 111 -6.17 11.60 -31.99
C VAL A 111 -6.43 12.42 -30.72
N GLY A 112 -7.48 13.24 -30.69
CA GLY A 112 -7.88 13.99 -29.49
C GLY A 112 -8.21 13.09 -28.31
N ALA A 113 -8.99 12.02 -28.53
CA ALA A 113 -9.34 11.05 -27.50
C ALA A 113 -8.12 10.28 -26.97
N VAL A 114 -7.17 9.93 -27.84
CA VAL A 114 -5.90 9.26 -27.47
C VAL A 114 -5.01 10.20 -26.66
N ILE A 115 -4.86 11.47 -27.06
CA ILE A 115 -4.05 12.46 -26.33
C ILE A 115 -4.64 12.74 -24.94
N ILE A 116 -5.96 12.91 -24.85
CA ILE A 116 -6.65 13.16 -23.57
C ILE A 116 -6.60 11.91 -22.68
N GLY A 117 -6.81 10.73 -23.26
CA GLY A 117 -6.71 9.44 -22.57
C GLY A 117 -5.32 9.20 -22.00
N LEU A 118 -4.27 9.40 -22.81
CA LEU A 118 -2.87 9.27 -22.39
C LEU A 118 -2.52 10.30 -21.31
N ARG A 119 -2.94 11.56 -21.43
CA ARG A 119 -2.65 12.60 -20.44
C ARG A 119 -3.37 12.38 -19.11
N HIS A 120 -4.56 11.79 -19.13
CA HIS A 120 -5.31 11.49 -17.90
C HIS A 120 -4.81 10.22 -17.20
N TRP A 121 -4.34 9.21 -17.94
CA TRP A 121 -3.73 8.00 -17.37
C TRP A 121 -2.39 8.30 -16.70
N THR A 122 -1.50 9.04 -17.37
CA THR A 122 -0.16 9.35 -16.83
C THR A 122 -0.19 10.23 -15.57
N GLY A 123 -1.20 11.10 -15.43
CA GLY A 123 -1.34 11.95 -14.25
C GLY A 123 -1.77 11.21 -12.98
N ARG A 124 -2.52 10.10 -13.10
CA ARG A 124 -3.01 9.33 -11.94
C ARG A 124 -1.92 8.44 -11.35
N ASP A 125 -1.11 7.80 -12.20
CA ASP A 125 -0.03 6.91 -11.76
C ASP A 125 1.08 7.66 -11.00
N PHE A 126 1.33 8.94 -11.33
CA PHE A 126 2.35 9.75 -10.63
C PHE A 126 1.95 10.09 -9.19
N LEU A 127 0.68 10.46 -8.96
CA LEU A 127 0.17 10.78 -7.62
C LEU A 127 0.16 9.55 -6.71
N ASP A 128 -0.17 8.38 -7.25
CA ASP A 128 -0.18 7.13 -6.48
C ASP A 128 1.23 6.68 -6.10
N ARG A 129 2.20 6.82 -7.02
CA ARG A 129 3.62 6.51 -6.76
C ARG A 129 4.25 7.42 -5.70
N ASP A 130 3.99 8.73 -5.75
CA ASP A 130 4.51 9.68 -4.75
C ASP A 130 3.95 9.40 -3.35
N ASN A 131 2.64 9.11 -3.26
CA ASN A 131 2.01 8.71 -2.01
C ASN A 131 2.60 7.39 -1.45
N LEU A 132 2.83 6.40 -2.32
CA LEU A 132 3.43 5.14 -1.92
C LEU A 132 4.88 5.31 -1.42
N GLN A 133 5.66 6.17 -2.08
CA GLN A 133 7.03 6.48 -1.66
C GLN A 133 7.04 7.14 -0.28
N LYS A 134 6.20 8.17 -0.05
CA LYS A 134 6.07 8.82 1.26
C LYS A 134 5.66 7.85 2.37
N TYR A 135 4.69 6.97 2.09
CA TYR A 135 4.29 5.92 3.02
C TYR A 135 5.47 4.98 3.35
N THR A 136 6.25 4.59 2.34
CA THR A 136 7.42 3.72 2.52
C THR A 136 8.48 4.40 3.38
N LEU A 137 8.79 5.66 3.12
CA LEU A 137 9.76 6.44 3.91
C LEU A 137 9.32 6.57 5.37
N ALA A 138 8.04 6.87 5.62
CA ALA A 138 7.49 6.94 6.97
C ALA A 138 7.60 5.60 7.73
N LYS A 139 7.44 4.46 7.03
CA LYS A 139 7.63 3.14 7.62
C LYS A 139 9.10 2.81 7.94
N LEU A 140 10.03 3.32 7.14
CA LEU A 140 11.45 3.20 7.43
C LEU A 140 11.84 4.05 8.64
N ASP A 141 11.30 5.27 8.77
CA ASP A 141 11.50 6.13 9.95
C ASP A 141 10.94 5.48 11.23
N GLU A 142 9.75 4.88 11.14
CA GLU A 142 9.15 4.13 12.25
C GLU A 142 10.06 2.96 12.68
N ALA A 143 10.57 2.18 11.71
CA ALA A 143 11.48 1.08 11.99
C ALA A 143 12.81 1.55 12.61
N GLU A 144 13.38 2.66 12.14
CA GLU A 144 14.59 3.24 12.72
C GLU A 144 14.39 3.56 14.21
N HIS A 145 13.27 4.20 14.56
CA HIS A 145 12.95 4.52 15.95
C HIS A 145 12.88 3.27 16.84
N HIS A 146 12.30 2.18 16.33
CA HIS A 146 12.24 0.92 17.05
C HIS A 146 13.61 0.30 17.27
N TYR A 147 14.50 0.32 16.27
CA TYR A 147 15.87 -0.15 16.44
C TYR A 147 16.64 0.68 17.46
N GLN A 148 16.53 2.02 17.40
CA GLN A 148 17.21 2.90 18.35
C GLN A 148 16.77 2.63 19.80
N LYS A 149 15.47 2.43 20.03
CA LYS A 149 14.95 2.04 21.35
C LYS A 149 15.50 0.70 21.83
N ALA A 150 15.53 -0.32 20.96
CA ALA A 150 16.05 -1.64 21.29
C ALA A 150 17.55 -1.59 21.62
N ILE A 151 18.35 -0.90 20.79
CA ILE A 151 19.79 -0.71 21.03
C ILE A 151 20.02 -0.01 22.36
N LYS A 152 19.30 1.09 22.63
CA LYS A 152 19.41 1.82 23.90
C LYS A 152 19.12 0.92 25.11
N ALA A 153 18.05 0.13 25.05
CA ALA A 153 17.71 -0.80 26.13
C ALA A 153 18.79 -1.88 26.34
N LEU A 154 19.39 -2.38 25.26
CA LEU A 154 20.50 -3.33 25.33
C LEU A 154 21.77 -2.71 25.91
N GLU A 155 22.12 -1.49 25.50
CA GLU A 155 23.25 -0.73 26.05
C GLU A 155 23.07 -0.49 27.56
N GLU A 156 21.89 -0.04 27.99
CA GLU A 156 21.57 0.15 29.41
C GLU A 156 21.68 -1.16 30.21
N ALA A 157 21.23 -2.29 29.63
CA ALA A 157 21.34 -3.61 30.26
C ALA A 157 22.79 -4.10 30.37
N ILE A 158 23.63 -3.84 29.35
CA ILE A 158 25.05 -4.19 29.35
C ILE A 158 25.81 -3.33 30.37
N SER A 159 25.56 -2.02 30.39
CA SER A 159 26.22 -1.09 31.32
C SER A 159 25.85 -1.35 32.78
N ALA A 160 24.61 -1.76 33.07
CA ALA A 160 24.22 -2.21 34.41
C ALA A 160 25.03 -3.44 34.90
N GLN A 161 25.73 -4.13 34.01
CA GLN A 161 26.48 -5.37 34.27
C GLN A 161 27.98 -5.25 33.95
N GLU A 162 28.51 -4.04 33.74
CA GLU A 162 29.92 -3.79 33.35
C GLU A 162 30.95 -4.34 34.36
N GLY A 163 30.59 -4.43 35.65
CA GLY A 163 31.48 -4.94 36.71
C GLY A 163 31.68 -6.46 36.75
N GLN A 164 31.05 -7.23 35.85
CA GLN A 164 31.11 -8.71 35.83
C GLN A 164 31.91 -9.26 34.63
N MET A 165 32.57 -8.41 33.85
CA MET A 165 33.31 -8.81 32.65
C MET A 165 34.79 -8.97 32.90
N ASP A 166 35.39 -9.96 32.23
CA ASP A 166 36.84 -10.00 32.08
C ASP A 166 37.32 -8.76 31.31
N PRO A 167 38.36 -8.06 31.80
CA PRO A 167 38.87 -6.84 31.18
C PRO A 167 39.32 -7.00 29.72
N GLN A 168 39.84 -8.16 29.32
CA GLN A 168 40.28 -8.40 27.94
C GLN A 168 39.09 -8.51 26.99
N ILE A 169 38.01 -9.19 27.40
CA ILE A 169 36.78 -9.31 26.62
C ILE A 169 36.10 -7.94 26.49
N ALA A 170 36.05 -7.17 27.58
CA ALA A 170 35.51 -5.82 27.58
C ALA A 170 36.21 -4.90 26.57
N GLN A 171 37.55 -4.98 26.50
CA GLN A 171 38.33 -4.15 25.57
C GLN A 171 38.05 -4.49 24.10
N VAL A 172 38.01 -5.79 23.75
CA VAL A 172 37.72 -6.25 22.38
C VAL A 172 36.29 -5.85 21.98
N PHE A 173 35.33 -6.01 22.89
CA PHE A 173 33.95 -5.62 22.68
C PHE A 173 33.82 -4.11 22.39
N THR A 174 34.43 -3.26 23.23
CA THR A 174 34.40 -1.80 23.05
C THR A 174 35.02 -1.38 21.72
N SER A 175 36.17 -1.97 21.34
CA SER A 175 36.82 -1.66 20.06
C SER A 175 35.95 -2.05 18.85
N ASN A 176 35.31 -3.23 18.88
CA ASN A 176 34.39 -3.64 17.81
C ASN A 176 33.14 -2.78 17.77
N LEU A 177 32.63 -2.34 18.93
CA LEU A 177 31.46 -1.47 19.03
C LEU A 177 31.74 -0.10 18.39
N GLU A 178 32.94 0.47 18.61
CA GLU A 178 33.37 1.72 17.97
C GLU A 178 33.36 1.62 16.43
N VAL A 179 33.81 0.48 15.89
CA VAL A 179 33.78 0.23 14.44
C VAL A 179 32.33 0.23 13.93
N ILE A 180 31.43 -0.48 14.62
CA ILE A 180 30.00 -0.51 14.26
C ILE A 180 29.39 0.90 14.34
N ASP A 181 29.68 1.66 15.40
CA ASP A 181 29.15 3.01 15.58
C ASP A 181 29.63 3.98 14.50
N SER A 182 30.90 3.87 14.08
CA SER A 182 31.43 4.65 12.95
C SER A 182 30.68 4.35 11.65
N SER A 183 30.30 3.09 11.41
CA SER A 183 29.54 2.68 10.23
C SER A 183 28.11 3.25 10.24
N ILE A 184 27.46 3.28 11.41
CA ILE A 184 26.13 3.88 11.60
C ILE A 184 26.19 5.39 11.34
N MET A 185 27.23 6.07 11.85
CA MET A 185 27.43 7.50 11.59
C MET A 185 27.60 7.80 10.10
N ALA A 186 28.37 6.99 9.38
CA ALA A 186 28.53 7.13 7.93
C ALA A 186 27.17 6.96 7.20
N CYS A 187 26.40 5.94 7.57
CA CYS A 187 25.07 5.71 6.99
C CYS A 187 24.10 6.88 7.29
N ARG A 188 24.09 7.41 8.52
CA ARG A 188 23.28 8.58 8.88
C ARG A 188 23.64 9.79 8.03
N HIS A 189 24.93 10.03 7.81
CA HIS A 189 25.38 11.12 6.96
C HIS A 189 24.89 10.95 5.51
N MET A 190 24.89 9.73 4.97
CA MET A 190 24.32 9.45 3.65
C MET A 190 22.82 9.73 3.59
N VAL A 191 22.06 9.39 4.64
CA VAL A 191 20.61 9.69 4.73
C VAL A 191 20.36 11.19 4.73
N LEU A 192 21.16 11.97 5.46
CA LEU A 192 21.03 13.44 5.48
C LEU A 192 21.26 14.06 4.10
N GLN A 193 22.18 13.50 3.31
CA GLN A 193 22.44 13.96 1.94
C GLN A 193 21.35 13.52 0.96
N ASN A 194 20.69 12.38 1.21
CA ASN A 194 19.70 11.78 0.30
C ASN A 194 18.46 11.29 1.06
N PRO A 195 17.65 12.19 1.66
CA PRO A 195 16.58 11.83 2.59
C PRO A 195 15.42 11.05 1.95
N GLU A 196 15.21 11.22 0.65
CA GLU A 196 14.17 10.52 -0.12
C GLU A 196 14.66 9.19 -0.73
N ASN A 197 15.96 8.86 -0.58
CA ASN A 197 16.53 7.65 -1.15
C ASN A 197 16.31 6.45 -0.21
N ILE A 198 15.43 5.56 -0.65
CA ILE A 198 15.02 4.34 0.08
C ILE A 198 16.22 3.41 0.34
N ASP A 199 17.14 3.27 -0.61
CA ASP A 199 18.29 2.36 -0.47
C ASP A 199 19.20 2.79 0.66
N VAL A 200 19.45 4.11 0.77
CA VAL A 200 20.28 4.68 1.83
C VAL A 200 19.67 4.45 3.22
N ARG A 201 18.34 4.58 3.34
CA ARG A 201 17.61 4.27 4.57
C ARG A 201 17.68 2.78 4.92
N ASN A 202 17.57 1.90 3.92
CA ASN A 202 17.73 0.47 4.13
C ASN A 202 19.13 0.09 4.64
N TYR A 203 20.19 0.71 4.09
CA TYR A 203 21.55 0.52 4.60
C TYR A 203 21.68 0.97 6.06
N LEU A 204 21.08 2.11 6.43
CA LEU A 204 21.06 2.56 7.83
C LEU A 204 20.34 1.57 8.75
N LEU A 205 19.17 1.06 8.36
CA LEU A 205 18.45 0.03 9.13
C LEU A 205 19.25 -1.26 9.27
N ALA A 206 19.97 -1.67 8.22
CA ALA A 206 20.86 -2.83 8.27
C ALA A 206 22.01 -2.63 9.26
N ALA A 207 22.62 -1.44 9.30
CA ALA A 207 23.65 -1.10 10.26
C ALA A 207 23.13 -1.15 11.72
N TYR A 208 21.93 -0.60 11.98
CA TYR A 208 21.31 -0.72 13.31
C TYR A 208 21.02 -2.17 13.70
N ARG A 209 20.48 -2.98 12.77
CA ARG A 209 20.26 -4.41 13.03
C ARG A 209 21.57 -5.13 13.38
N GLY A 210 22.66 -4.80 12.69
CA GLY A 210 23.99 -5.32 13.00
C GLY A 210 24.42 -5.00 14.43
N LYS A 211 24.29 -3.74 14.86
CA LYS A 211 24.59 -3.33 16.24
C LYS A 211 23.73 -4.07 17.26
N MET A 212 22.42 -4.11 17.05
CA MET A 212 21.49 -4.81 17.94
C MET A 212 21.86 -6.30 18.09
N ASN A 213 22.15 -6.98 16.98
CA ASN A 213 22.55 -8.39 17.00
C ASN A 213 23.85 -8.59 17.79
N PHE A 214 24.86 -7.73 17.58
CA PHE A 214 26.13 -7.78 18.30
C PHE A 214 25.95 -7.57 19.81
N LEU A 215 25.14 -6.59 20.21
CA LEU A 215 24.83 -6.36 21.62
C LEU A 215 24.07 -7.55 22.24
N ASN A 216 23.14 -8.15 21.50
CA ASN A 216 22.38 -9.30 21.98
C ASN A 216 23.27 -10.54 22.15
N GLU A 217 24.15 -10.82 21.20
CA GLU A 217 25.14 -11.91 21.28
C GLU A 217 26.07 -11.73 22.50
N MET A 218 26.44 -10.49 22.80
CA MET A 218 27.23 -10.17 23.99
C MET A 218 26.47 -10.46 25.30
N MET A 219 25.16 -10.22 25.34
CA MET A 219 24.36 -10.61 26.50
C MET A 219 24.19 -12.13 26.63
N GLU A 220 24.03 -12.83 25.51
CA GLU A 220 23.86 -14.29 25.49
C GLU A 220 25.14 -15.02 25.95
N THR A 221 26.31 -14.60 25.47
CA THR A 221 27.60 -15.16 25.91
C THR A 221 27.84 -14.97 27.41
N LYS A 222 27.37 -13.86 28.00
CA LYS A 222 27.35 -13.67 29.45
C LYS A 222 26.39 -14.59 30.19
N GLN A 223 25.16 -14.77 29.70
CA GLN A 223 24.21 -15.67 30.33
C GLN A 223 24.72 -17.13 30.34
N ALA A 224 25.40 -17.55 29.28
CA ALA A 224 25.99 -18.89 29.17
C ALA A 224 27.18 -19.12 30.12
N SER A 225 27.91 -18.07 30.50
CA SER A 225 29.09 -18.14 31.37
C SER A 225 28.78 -17.94 32.86
N SER A 226 27.57 -17.50 33.21
CA SER A 226 27.12 -17.43 34.60
C SER A 226 26.80 -18.82 35.15
N PRO A 227 27.42 -19.28 36.26
CA PRO A 227 27.20 -20.63 36.78
C PRO A 227 25.72 -20.77 37.19
N ARG A 228 25.03 -21.68 36.50
CA ARG A 228 23.66 -22.09 36.75
C ARG A 228 23.51 -22.41 38.25
N ARG A 229 22.84 -21.53 39.01
CA ARG A 229 22.52 -21.78 40.43
C ARG A 229 21.80 -23.13 40.51
N GLU A 230 22.50 -24.15 40.98
CA GLU A 230 21.92 -25.44 41.30
C GLU A 230 20.79 -25.19 42.30
N PHE A 231 19.56 -25.43 41.85
CA PHE A 231 18.41 -25.48 42.72
C PHE A 231 18.59 -26.71 43.61
N LYS A 232 19.12 -26.48 44.82
CA LYS A 232 19.16 -27.48 45.88
C LYS A 232 17.71 -27.81 46.26
N THR A 233 17.20 -28.91 45.73
CA THR A 233 15.94 -29.52 46.15
C THR A 233 16.01 -29.77 47.66
N ILE A 234 15.26 -28.98 48.43
CA ILE A 234 14.89 -29.29 49.79
C ILE A 234 13.44 -29.75 49.71
N ILE A 235 13.25 -31.06 49.86
CA ILE A 235 12.21 -31.81 50.61
C ILE A 235 12.26 -33.25 50.09
#